data_AF-A0A538FBH2-F1
#
_entry.id   AF-A0A538FBH2-F1
#
_cell.length_a   1.000
_cell.length_b   1.000
_cell.length_c   1.000
_cell.angle_alpha   90.00
_cell.angle_beta   90.00
_cell.angle_gamma   90.00
#
_symmetry.space_group_name_H-M   'P 1'
#
loop_
_entity.id
_entity.type
_entity.pdbx_description
1 polymer ?
#
loop_
_entity_poly.entity_id
_entity_poly.type
_entity_poly.pdbx_seq_one_letter_code
_entity_poly.pdbx_strand_id
1 'polypeptide(L)'
;MRAAAVQLNSTADTERNLESADRLTRAAAAGGAELVVLPEKFNVLGGEEQLLAGAEPLDGRSVTWARATARELGIDLVAGSIAERRSDGEKLSNTSVHVGLDGEIRAVYRKIHMFDVVVGGTEYRESATEEAGDEIVLSETAQGLPLGLTIC
;
A
#
# COMPACT_ATOMS: atom_id res chain seq x y z
N MET A 1 -21.95 2.25 -0.79
CA MET A 1 -20.56 2.12 -0.36
C MET A 1 -20.36 2.39 1.12
N ARG A 2 -20.13 1.33 1.90
CA ARG A 2 -19.50 1.40 3.22
C ARG A 2 -17.99 1.22 3.08
N ALA A 3 -17.20 2.13 3.62
CA ALA A 3 -15.74 2.04 3.62
C ALA A 3 -15.19 1.68 5.01
N ALA A 4 -14.03 1.02 5.05
CA ALA A 4 -13.28 0.76 6.26
C ALA A 4 -11.81 1.17 6.11
N ALA A 5 -11.32 1.95 7.08
CA ALA A 5 -9.90 2.26 7.22
C ALA A 5 -9.28 1.29 8.21
N VAL A 6 -8.31 0.51 7.77
CA VAL A 6 -7.57 -0.42 8.61
C VAL A 6 -6.36 0.30 9.18
N GLN A 7 -6.14 0.12 10.49
CA GLN A 7 -4.93 0.59 11.16
C GLN A 7 -4.08 -0.62 11.59
N LEU A 8 -2.81 -0.60 11.21
CA LEU A 8 -1.81 -1.58 11.60
C LEU A 8 -0.73 -0.93 12.44
N ASN A 9 0.04 -1.76 13.16
CA ASN A 9 1.32 -1.39 13.72
C ASN A 9 2.39 -2.18 12.98
N SER A 10 2.69 -1.77 11.74
CA SER A 10 3.63 -2.48 10.87
C SER A 10 5.05 -2.42 11.43
N THR A 11 5.78 -3.52 11.26
CA THR A 11 7.15 -3.69 11.75
C THR A 11 8.06 -4.26 10.66
N ALA A 12 9.29 -4.66 11.00
CA ALA A 12 10.17 -5.36 10.09
C ALA A 12 9.74 -6.82 9.80
N ASP A 13 8.81 -7.36 10.58
CA ASP A 13 8.26 -8.72 10.40
C ASP A 13 7.12 -8.71 9.37
N THR A 14 7.47 -9.00 8.11
CA THR A 14 6.55 -8.97 6.97
C THR A 14 5.43 -10.01 7.09
N GLU A 15 5.72 -11.17 7.68
CA GLU A 15 4.74 -12.23 7.92
C GLU A 15 3.64 -11.73 8.86
N ARG A 16 4.04 -11.24 10.03
CA ARG A 16 3.13 -10.71 11.05
C ARG A 16 2.30 -9.53 10.54
N ASN A 17 2.92 -8.67 9.73
CA ASN A 17 2.24 -7.53 9.13
C ASN A 17 1.11 -8.02 8.20
N LEU A 18 1.41 -8.99 7.32
CA LEU A 18 0.42 -9.54 6.40
C LEU A 18 -0.69 -10.30 7.12
N GLU A 19 -0.37 -11.10 8.15
CA GLU A 19 -1.38 -11.77 8.99
C GLU A 19 -2.33 -10.76 9.65
N SER A 20 -1.79 -9.64 10.13
CA SER A 20 -2.59 -8.57 10.73
C SER A 20 -3.47 -7.86 9.71
N ALA A 21 -2.90 -7.56 8.52
CA ALA A 21 -3.62 -6.96 7.40
C ALA A 21 -4.77 -7.86 6.93
N ASP A 22 -4.52 -9.17 6.79
CA ASP A 22 -5.51 -10.17 6.39
C ASP A 22 -6.67 -10.26 7.37
N ARG A 23 -6.36 -10.49 8.65
CA ARG A 23 -7.38 -10.60 9.70
C ARG A 23 -8.27 -9.36 9.77
N LEU A 24 -7.69 -8.16 9.69
CA LEU A 24 -8.44 -6.91 9.80
C LEU A 24 -9.23 -6.58 8.52
N THR A 25 -8.68 -6.90 7.35
CA THR A 25 -9.39 -6.75 6.06
C THR A 25 -10.62 -7.66 6.01
N ARG A 26 -10.46 -8.93 6.40
CA ARG A 26 -11.57 -9.90 6.47
C ARG A 26 -12.62 -9.48 7.49
N ALA A 27 -12.22 -8.99 8.65
CA ALA A 27 -13.15 -8.47 9.65
C ALA A 27 -13.93 -7.25 9.13
N ALA A 28 -13.29 -6.35 8.39
CA ALA A 28 -13.94 -5.21 7.76
C ALA A 28 -14.97 -5.63 6.72
N ALA A 29 -14.61 -6.57 5.83
CA ALA A 29 -15.51 -7.12 4.82
C ALA A 29 -16.70 -7.86 5.46
N ALA A 30 -16.47 -8.67 6.50
CA ALA A 30 -17.53 -9.33 7.27
C ALA A 30 -18.46 -8.32 7.97
N GLY A 31 -17.93 -7.13 8.31
CA GLY A 31 -18.71 -5.99 8.78
C GLY A 31 -19.51 -5.26 7.69
N GLY A 32 -19.45 -5.71 6.43
CA GLY A 32 -20.14 -5.14 5.29
C GLY A 32 -19.40 -3.98 4.60
N ALA A 33 -18.08 -3.86 4.79
CA ALA A 33 -17.28 -2.92 4.01
C ALA A 33 -17.18 -3.37 2.54
N GLU A 34 -17.42 -2.44 1.64
CA GLU A 34 -17.33 -2.62 0.18
C GLU A 34 -16.01 -2.04 -0.37
N LEU A 35 -15.42 -1.07 0.36
CA LEU A 35 -14.08 -0.53 0.15
C LEU A 35 -13.27 -0.71 1.44
N VAL A 36 -12.09 -1.33 1.35
CA VAL A 36 -11.15 -1.44 2.46
C VAL A 36 -9.84 -0.76 2.08
N VAL A 37 -9.29 0.05 2.99
CA VAL A 37 -8.05 0.79 2.79
C VAL A 37 -7.06 0.43 3.90
N LEU A 38 -5.89 -0.09 3.51
CA LEU A 38 -4.75 -0.35 4.41
C LEU A 38 -3.90 0.93 4.62
N PRO A 39 -3.03 0.99 5.64
CA PRO A 39 -2.16 2.15 5.86
C PRO A 39 -0.91 2.16 4.97
N GLU A 40 -0.18 3.28 4.98
CA GLU A 40 1.15 3.40 4.35
C GLU A 40 2.11 2.33 4.86
N LYS A 41 2.93 1.78 3.96
CA LYS A 41 3.99 0.78 4.23
C LYS A 41 3.49 -0.38 5.09
N PHE A 42 2.32 -0.91 4.72
CA PHE A 42 1.66 -1.95 5.50
C PHE A 42 2.50 -3.24 5.51
N ASN A 43 3.22 -3.54 4.43
CA ASN A 43 3.98 -4.78 4.26
C ASN A 43 5.26 -4.82 5.10
N VAL A 44 5.98 -3.70 5.21
CA VAL A 44 7.22 -3.60 5.99
C VAL A 44 7.46 -2.17 6.46
N LEU A 45 7.90 -2.03 7.71
CA LEU A 45 8.33 -0.74 8.26
C LEU A 45 9.57 -0.93 9.13
N GLY A 46 10.56 -0.05 8.95
CA GLY A 46 11.82 -0.11 9.67
C GLY A 46 12.84 0.88 9.11
N GLY A 47 14.11 0.65 9.41
CA GLY A 47 15.21 1.38 8.78
C GLY A 47 15.42 0.94 7.33
N GLU A 48 16.37 1.58 6.66
CA GLU A 48 16.72 1.32 5.25
C GLU A 48 16.96 -0.18 4.96
N GLU A 49 17.74 -0.87 5.81
CA GLU A 49 18.03 -2.29 5.64
C GLU A 49 16.75 -3.15 5.65
N GLN A 50 15.82 -2.86 6.57
CA GLN A 50 14.55 -3.60 6.66
C GLN A 50 13.64 -3.28 5.48
N LEU A 51 13.56 -2.02 5.06
CA LEU A 51 12.79 -1.62 3.88
C LEU A 51 13.34 -2.30 2.62
N LEU A 52 14.65 -2.32 2.42
CA LEU A 52 15.29 -3.02 1.30
C LEU A 52 15.02 -4.52 1.35
N ALA A 53 15.17 -5.16 2.50
CA ALA A 53 14.95 -6.60 2.65
C ALA A 53 13.49 -7.01 2.44
N GLY A 54 12.54 -6.17 2.88
CA GLY A 54 11.10 -6.41 2.75
C GLY A 54 10.45 -5.81 1.51
N ALA A 55 11.21 -5.15 0.63
CA ALA A 55 10.69 -4.56 -0.59
C ALA A 55 10.30 -5.64 -1.61
N GLU A 56 9.13 -5.48 -2.21
CA GLU A 56 8.54 -6.45 -3.12
C GLU A 56 8.21 -5.81 -4.48
N PRO A 57 8.32 -6.54 -5.60
CA PRO A 57 7.73 -6.10 -6.86
C PRO A 57 6.19 -6.13 -6.79
N LEU A 58 5.52 -5.56 -7.79
CA LEU A 58 4.04 -5.53 -7.84
C LEU A 58 3.38 -6.91 -8.02
N ASP A 59 4.13 -7.93 -8.42
CA ASP A 59 3.70 -9.34 -8.42
C ASP A 59 4.19 -10.09 -7.17
N GLY A 60 4.75 -9.36 -6.20
CA GLY A 60 5.17 -9.87 -4.91
C GLY A 60 4.03 -10.35 -4.03
N ARG A 61 4.39 -10.87 -2.85
CA ARG A 61 3.48 -11.55 -1.93
C ARG A 61 2.33 -10.65 -1.46
N SER A 62 2.63 -9.40 -1.12
CA SER A 62 1.69 -8.44 -0.56
C SER A 62 0.61 -8.06 -1.57
N VAL A 63 0.98 -7.77 -2.82
CA VAL A 63 0.00 -7.46 -3.87
C VAL A 63 -0.72 -8.72 -4.35
N THR A 64 -0.04 -9.86 -4.43
CA THR A 64 -0.69 -11.15 -4.74
C THR A 64 -1.76 -11.50 -3.71
N TRP A 65 -1.47 -11.30 -2.41
CA TRP A 65 -2.46 -11.44 -1.35
C TRP A 65 -3.62 -10.45 -1.51
N ALA A 66 -3.34 -9.17 -1.83
CA ALA A 66 -4.39 -8.18 -2.04
C ALA A 66 -5.32 -8.57 -3.21
N ARG A 67 -4.76 -9.06 -4.33
CA ARG A 67 -5.51 -9.58 -5.48
C ARG A 67 -6.41 -10.76 -5.14
N ALA A 68 -5.86 -11.75 -4.43
CA ALA A 68 -6.63 -12.92 -4.01
C ALA A 68 -7.76 -12.52 -3.04
N THR A 69 -7.44 -11.69 -2.05
CA THR A 69 -8.37 -11.28 -0.98
C THR A 69 -9.49 -10.39 -1.50
N ALA A 70 -9.19 -9.41 -2.36
CA ALA A 70 -10.20 -8.55 -2.98
C ALA A 70 -11.21 -9.37 -3.80
N ARG A 71 -10.71 -10.34 -4.58
CA ARG A 71 -11.55 -11.26 -5.34
C ARG A 71 -12.39 -12.19 -4.47
N GLU A 72 -11.77 -12.77 -3.44
CA GLU A 72 -12.44 -13.70 -2.54
C GLU A 72 -13.58 -13.02 -1.77
N LEU A 73 -13.34 -11.82 -1.26
CA LEU A 73 -14.28 -11.07 -0.43
C LEU A 73 -15.26 -10.23 -1.25
N GLY A 74 -15.00 -10.03 -2.54
CA GLY A 74 -15.81 -9.20 -3.42
C GLY A 74 -15.80 -7.73 -3.00
N ILE A 75 -14.63 -7.19 -2.67
CA ILE A 75 -14.42 -5.80 -2.23
C ILE A 75 -13.40 -5.06 -3.09
N ASP A 76 -13.51 -3.73 -3.12
CA ASP A 76 -12.41 -2.88 -3.57
C ASP A 76 -11.38 -2.81 -2.42
N LEU A 77 -10.11 -3.11 -2.71
CA LEU A 77 -9.04 -3.09 -1.73
C LEU A 77 -7.94 -2.12 -2.18
N VAL A 78 -7.77 -1.03 -1.44
CA VAL A 78 -6.58 -0.20 -1.53
C VAL A 78 -5.56 -0.77 -0.57
N ALA A 79 -4.51 -1.39 -1.12
CA ALA A 79 -3.40 -1.97 -0.38
C ALA A 79 -2.45 -0.90 0.16
N GLY A 80 -3.00 0.15 0.78
CA GLY A 80 -2.30 1.22 1.49
C GLY A 80 -1.11 1.69 0.69
N SER A 81 0.10 1.42 1.19
CA SER A 81 1.24 1.30 0.29
C SER A 81 2.19 0.17 0.69
N ILE A 82 3.02 -0.25 -0.26
CA ILE A 82 4.15 -1.15 -0.06
C ILE A 82 5.48 -0.44 -0.33
N ALA A 83 6.55 -0.96 0.27
CA ALA A 83 7.89 -0.74 -0.25
C ALA A 83 8.05 -1.52 -1.56
N GLU A 84 7.97 -0.83 -2.70
CA GLU A 84 8.07 -1.41 -4.04
C GLU A 84 9.54 -1.52 -4.45
N ARG A 85 9.94 -2.73 -4.85
CA ARG A 85 11.19 -2.95 -5.59
C ARG A 85 10.91 -2.81 -7.08
N ARG A 86 11.34 -1.68 -7.64
CA ARG A 86 11.21 -1.39 -9.07
C ARG A 86 12.17 -2.24 -9.89
N SER A 87 11.76 -2.62 -11.10
CA SER A 87 12.63 -3.32 -12.05
C SER A 87 13.60 -2.40 -12.80
N ASP A 88 13.30 -1.10 -12.84
CA ASP A 88 13.95 -0.08 -13.68
C ASP A 88 14.78 0.94 -12.88
N GLY A 89 14.94 0.76 -11.55
CA GLY A 89 15.62 1.71 -10.69
C GLY A 89 16.46 1.07 -9.58
N GLU A 90 17.38 1.87 -9.03
CA GLU A 90 18.20 1.47 -7.87
C GLU A 90 17.48 1.72 -6.54
N LYS A 91 16.56 2.70 -6.51
CA LYS A 91 15.79 3.10 -5.33
C LYS A 91 14.44 2.38 -5.27
N LEU A 92 13.91 2.29 -4.06
CA LEU A 92 12.56 1.77 -3.83
C LEU A 92 11.51 2.82 -4.21
N SER A 93 10.24 2.43 -4.27
CA SER A 93 9.12 3.37 -4.30
C SER A 93 8.14 3.10 -3.18
N ASN A 94 7.48 4.14 -2.69
CA ASN A 94 6.36 4.04 -1.78
C ASN A 94 5.07 3.99 -2.61
N THR A 95 4.49 2.81 -2.74
CA THR A 95 3.54 2.51 -3.82
C THR A 95 2.21 2.00 -3.30
N SER A 96 1.15 2.75 -3.57
CA SER A 96 -0.24 2.39 -3.32
C SER A 96 -0.82 1.64 -4.51
N VAL A 97 -1.56 0.56 -4.23
CA VAL A 97 -2.20 -0.27 -5.25
C VAL A 97 -3.69 -0.38 -4.94
N HIS A 98 -4.54 -0.02 -5.91
CA HIS A 98 -5.97 -0.29 -5.84
C HIS A 98 -6.27 -1.56 -6.64
N VAL A 99 -6.94 -2.52 -5.99
CA VAL A 99 -7.34 -3.81 -6.53
C VAL A 99 -8.86 -3.92 -6.50
N GLY A 100 -9.46 -4.29 -7.64
CA GLY A 100 -10.91 -4.41 -7.77
C GLY A 100 -11.45 -5.80 -7.39
N LEU A 101 -12.78 -5.93 -7.44
CA LEU A 101 -13.51 -7.16 -7.03
C LEU A 101 -13.16 -8.41 -7.85
N ASP A 102 -12.57 -8.24 -9.04
CA ASP A 102 -12.11 -9.35 -9.90
C ASP A 102 -10.67 -9.79 -9.56
N GLY A 103 -10.00 -9.10 -8.64
CA GLY A 103 -8.60 -9.30 -8.30
C GLY A 103 -7.64 -8.62 -9.27
N GLU A 104 -8.12 -7.78 -10.19
CA GLU A 104 -7.27 -7.02 -11.10
C GLU A 104 -6.81 -5.71 -10.48
N ILE A 105 -5.58 -5.33 -10.78
CA ILE A 105 -5.03 -4.03 -10.38
C ILE A 105 -5.73 -2.96 -11.21
N ARG A 106 -6.47 -2.08 -10.54
CA ARG A 106 -7.20 -0.95 -11.15
C ARG A 106 -6.34 0.30 -11.26
N ALA A 107 -5.41 0.48 -10.32
CA ALA A 107 -4.49 1.61 -10.33
C ALA A 107 -3.25 1.32 -9.47
N VAL A 108 -2.15 1.96 -9.86
CA VAL A 108 -0.90 2.00 -9.10
C VAL A 108 -0.52 3.47 -8.96
N TYR A 109 -0.32 3.94 -7.74
CA TYR A 109 0.13 5.29 -7.42
C TYR A 109 1.45 5.21 -6.67
N ARG A 110 2.45 5.92 -7.15
CA ARG A 110 3.75 6.05 -6.48
C ARG A 110 3.83 7.43 -5.86
N LYS A 111 4.19 7.50 -4.58
CA LYS A 111 4.22 8.75 -3.81
C LYS A 111 5.03 9.82 -4.56
N ILE A 112 4.41 10.98 -4.77
CA ILE A 112 5.03 12.09 -5.53
C ILE A 112 5.87 12.98 -4.61
N HIS A 113 5.36 13.27 -3.41
CA HIS A 113 6.01 14.18 -2.48
C HIS A 113 6.79 13.39 -1.42
N MET A 114 8.12 13.38 -1.54
CA MET A 114 9.00 12.72 -0.59
C MET A 114 9.10 13.52 0.72
N PHE A 115 9.17 12.81 1.84
CA PHE A 115 9.37 13.41 3.15
C PHE A 115 10.85 13.66 3.43
N ASP A 116 11.33 14.84 3.04
CA ASP A 116 12.67 15.34 3.36
C ASP A 116 12.56 16.52 4.34
N VAL A 117 13.05 16.36 5.56
CA VAL A 117 12.89 17.37 6.62
C VAL A 117 14.10 17.45 7.54
N VAL A 118 14.36 18.65 8.05
CA VAL A 118 15.31 18.90 9.14
C VAL A 118 14.55 19.52 10.32
N VAL A 119 14.49 18.82 11.44
CA VAL A 119 13.80 19.28 12.66
C VAL A 119 14.75 19.16 13.84
N GLY A 120 15.03 20.28 14.51
CA GLY A 120 15.87 20.28 15.73
C GLY A 120 17.30 19.77 15.53
N GLY A 121 17.83 19.84 14.30
CA GLY A 121 19.15 19.30 13.94
C GLY A 121 19.13 17.81 13.56
N THR A 122 17.98 17.14 13.66
CA THR A 122 17.79 15.80 13.10
C THR A 122 17.29 15.91 11.67
N GLU A 123 17.94 15.19 10.78
CA GLU A 123 17.59 15.12 9.36
C GLU A 123 16.96 13.77 9.04
N TYR A 124 15.88 13.81 8.26
CA TYR A 124 15.27 12.63 7.64
C TYR A 124 15.12 12.92 6.14
N ARG A 125 15.55 11.99 5.30
CA ARG A 125 15.47 12.10 3.84
C ARG A 125 14.90 10.81 3.25
N GLU A 126 13.58 10.77 3.02
CA GLU A 126 12.94 9.66 2.30
C GLU A 126 13.53 9.53 0.89
N SER A 127 13.84 10.66 0.25
CA SER A 127 14.40 10.71 -1.11
C SER A 127 15.80 10.08 -1.24
N ALA A 128 16.48 9.79 -0.12
CA ALA A 128 17.76 9.10 -0.16
C ALA A 128 17.61 7.64 -0.60
N THR A 129 16.52 6.99 -0.18
CA THR A 129 16.29 5.55 -0.39
C THR A 129 15.13 5.26 -1.34
N GLU A 130 14.22 6.23 -1.50
CA GLU A 130 13.02 6.10 -2.32
C GLU A 130 13.00 7.12 -3.46
N GLU A 131 12.39 6.72 -4.57
CA GLU A 131 12.18 7.53 -5.76
C GLU A 131 10.72 7.97 -5.86
N ALA A 132 10.54 9.25 -6.18
CA ALA A 132 9.23 9.86 -6.36
C ALA A 132 8.54 9.35 -7.63
N GLY A 133 7.23 9.19 -7.55
CA GLY A 133 6.36 9.12 -8.73
C GLY A 133 6.14 10.49 -9.36
N ASP A 134 5.59 10.49 -10.56
CA ASP A 134 5.32 11.68 -11.37
C ASP A 134 3.87 11.75 -11.91
N GLU A 135 3.05 10.74 -11.61
CA GLU A 135 1.68 10.63 -12.11
C GLU A 135 0.63 10.89 -11.02
N ILE A 136 -0.32 11.79 -11.32
CA ILE A 136 -1.57 11.93 -10.55
C ILE A 136 -2.50 10.79 -10.96
N VAL A 137 -2.99 10.03 -9.99
CA VAL A 137 -3.77 8.82 -10.26
C VAL A 137 -5.19 8.94 -9.72
N LEU A 138 -6.15 8.80 -10.63
CA LEU A 138 -7.56 8.65 -10.33
C LEU A 138 -7.98 7.23 -10.73
N SER A 139 -8.45 6.46 -9.76
CA SER A 139 -9.07 5.15 -9.99
C SER A 139 -10.59 5.26 -9.87
N GLU A 140 -11.28 4.15 -10.05
CA GLU A 140 -12.73 4.04 -9.92
C GLU A 140 -13.05 2.76 -9.15
N THR A 141 -13.93 2.88 -8.16
CA THR A 141 -14.47 1.72 -7.42
C THR A 141 -15.45 0.94 -8.30
N ALA A 142 -15.81 -0.28 -7.91
CA ALA A 142 -16.77 -1.09 -8.66
C ALA A 142 -18.18 -0.47 -8.79
N GLN A 143 -18.51 0.52 -7.95
CA GLN A 143 -19.78 1.26 -8.00
C GLN A 143 -19.70 2.51 -8.89
N GLY A 144 -18.60 2.74 -9.59
CA GLY A 144 -18.40 3.92 -10.42
C GLY A 144 -18.05 5.18 -9.62
N LEU A 145 -17.68 5.07 -8.34
CA LEU A 145 -17.24 6.22 -7.55
C LEU A 145 -15.75 6.51 -7.83
N PRO A 146 -15.38 7.75 -8.19
CA PRO A 146 -13.98 8.13 -8.37
C PRO A 146 -13.19 8.03 -7.06
N LEU A 147 -11.98 7.48 -7.14
CA LEU A 147 -11.07 7.26 -6.02
C LEU A 147 -9.69 7.83 -6.33
N GLY A 148 -9.37 8.99 -5.74
CA GLY A 148 -8.05 9.61 -5.85
C GLY A 148 -7.04 8.91 -4.94
N LEU A 149 -5.83 8.66 -5.44
CA LEU A 149 -4.76 8.01 -4.68
C LEU A 149 -3.66 9.02 -4.31
N THR A 150 -3.31 9.06 -3.02
CA THR A 150 -2.21 9.85 -2.45
C THR A 150 -1.62 9.10 -1.25
N ILE A 151 -0.42 9.46 -0.80
CA ILE A 151 0.24 8.85 0.36
C ILE A 151 0.84 9.99 1.22
N CYS A 152 0.42 10.03 2.49
CA CYS A 152 0.89 10.92 3.57
C CYS A 152 0.65 12.42 3.37
#